data_AF-A0A4D7H811-F1
#
_entry.id   AF-A0A4D7H811-F1
#
_cell.length_a   1.000
_cell.length_b   1.000
_cell.length_c   1.000
_cell.angle_alpha   90.00
_cell.angle_beta   90.00
_cell.angle_gamma   90.00
#
_symmetry.space_group_name_H-M   'P 1'
#
loop_
_entity.id
_entity.type
_entity.pdbx_description
1 polymer ?
#
loop_
_entity_poly.entity_id
_entity_poly.type
_entity_poly.pdbx_seq_one_letter_code
_entity_poly.pdbx_strand_id
1 'polypeptide(L)'
;MVLSHPTALLVRWLHVAGVAVAVGGAALTWAASHRADSTGRIDPAHTALAVAATYEWLFWGSLGVVVAAGVGNLGSLGPGVSPLETTWGTTLALKLAILTAFLAGSAVRTLWISFAAGRPSDDAISVTRLRTVYGVTTLTLLALVGFGEVLAHG
;
A
#
# COMPACT_ATOMS: atom_id res chain seq x y z
N MET A 1 20.17 -13.41 16.55
CA MET A 1 21.21 -12.75 15.75
C MET A 1 21.02 -11.25 15.95
N VAL A 2 21.89 -10.60 16.71
CA VAL A 2 21.75 -9.16 17.01
C VAL A 2 22.18 -8.39 15.77
N LEU A 3 21.23 -7.71 15.12
CA LEU A 3 21.51 -6.81 14.00
C LEU A 3 22.50 -5.73 14.48
N SER A 4 23.58 -5.50 13.73
CA SER A 4 24.51 -4.42 14.04
C SER A 4 23.79 -3.07 13.92
N HIS A 5 24.10 -2.09 14.78
CA HIS A 5 23.46 -0.76 14.82
C HIS A 5 23.08 -0.13 13.45
N PRO A 6 23.93 -0.17 12.40
CA PRO A 6 23.56 0.37 11.08
C PRO A 6 22.46 -0.41 10.36
N THR A 7 22.38 -1.73 10.54
CA THR A 7 21.37 -2.57 9.86
C THR A 7 19.97 -2.34 10.41
N ALA A 8 19.83 -2.15 11.72
CA ALA A 8 18.55 -1.79 12.34
C ALA A 8 18.02 -0.42 11.84
N LEU A 9 18.92 0.56 11.66
CA LEU A 9 18.57 1.86 11.09
C LEU A 9 18.16 1.72 9.63
N LEU A 10 18.88 0.94 8.83
CA LEU A 10 18.55 0.70 7.43
C LEU A 10 17.15 0.09 7.27
N VAL A 11 16.80 -0.91 8.09
CA VAL A 11 15.46 -1.53 8.07
C VAL A 11 14.38 -0.49 8.40
N ARG A 12 14.62 0.37 9.40
CA ARG A 12 13.67 1.44 9.75
C ARG A 12 13.50 2.45 8.61
N TRP A 13 14.60 2.86 7.98
CA TRP A 13 14.54 3.77 6.83
C TRP A 13 13.85 3.15 5.63
N LEU A 14 14.13 1.88 5.32
CA LEU A 14 13.46 1.13 4.26
C LEU A 14 11.96 0.99 4.53
N HIS A 15 11.58 0.72 5.78
CA HIS A 15 10.18 0.66 6.17
C HIS A 15 9.48 2.01 5.96
N VAL A 16 10.06 3.10 6.45
CA VAL A 16 9.51 4.46 6.27
C VAL A 16 9.45 4.85 4.79
N ALA A 17 10.49 4.55 4.02
CA ALA A 17 10.51 4.79 2.58
C ALA A 17 9.43 3.98 1.86
N GLY A 18 9.23 2.72 2.23
CA GLY A 18 8.15 1.88 1.69
C GLY A 18 6.77 2.47 1.98
N VAL A 19 6.51 2.88 3.22
CA VAL A 19 5.24 3.56 3.58
C VAL A 19 5.07 4.87 2.80
N ALA A 20 6.13 5.66 2.67
CA ALA A 20 6.10 6.92 1.92
C ALA A 20 5.81 6.71 0.43
N VAL A 21 6.38 5.67 -0.20
CA VAL A 21 6.10 5.31 -1.60
C VAL A 21 4.67 4.82 -1.76
N ALA A 22 4.17 3.98 -0.85
CA ALA A 22 2.80 3.48 -0.92
C ALA A 22 1.77 4.61 -0.77
N VAL A 23 1.88 5.42 0.29
CA VAL A 23 0.95 6.53 0.57
C VAL A 23 1.11 7.65 -0.46
N GLY A 24 2.34 8.10 -0.68
CA GLY A 24 2.65 9.20 -1.59
C GLY A 24 2.35 8.86 -3.03
N GLY A 25 2.64 7.63 -3.47
CA GLY A 25 2.30 7.15 -4.81
C GLY A 25 0.80 7.10 -5.05
N ALA A 26 0.00 6.67 -4.06
CA ALA A 26 -1.46 6.67 -4.15
C ALA A 26 -1.99 8.11 -4.29
N ALA A 27 -1.50 9.02 -3.44
CA ALA A 27 -1.90 10.42 -3.44
C ALA A 27 -1.50 11.14 -4.74
N LEU A 28 -0.31 10.86 -5.27
CA LEU A 28 0.16 11.41 -6.55
C LEU A 28 -0.64 10.87 -7.73
N THR A 29 -0.99 9.58 -7.72
CA THR A 29 -1.85 8.96 -8.76
C THR A 29 -3.25 9.58 -8.73
N TRP A 30 -3.81 9.77 -7.53
CA TRP A 30 -5.06 10.48 -7.34
C TRP A 30 -4.98 11.94 -7.86
N ALA A 31 -3.94 12.69 -7.49
CA ALA A 31 -3.74 14.06 -7.98
C ALA A 31 -3.53 14.12 -9.51
N ALA A 32 -2.78 13.18 -10.08
CA ALA A 32 -2.57 13.07 -11.52
C ALA A 32 -3.88 12.83 -12.27
N SER A 33 -4.76 11.97 -11.73
CA SER A 33 -6.08 11.74 -12.28
C SER A 33 -6.98 12.99 -12.21
N HIS A 34 -6.80 13.88 -11.23
CA HIS A 34 -7.46 15.19 -11.20
C HIS A 34 -6.92 16.17 -12.25
N ARG A 35 -5.61 16.14 -12.53
CA ARG A 35 -4.97 17.01 -13.53
C ARG A 35 -5.21 16.56 -14.98
N ALA A 36 -5.47 15.28 -15.21
CA ALA A 36 -5.76 14.75 -16.53
C ALA A 36 -6.99 15.42 -17.18
N ASP A 37 -8.08 15.61 -16.44
CA ASP A 37 -9.30 16.26 -16.99
C ASP A 37 -9.14 17.76 -17.23
N SER A 38 -8.27 18.44 -16.48
CA SER A 38 -8.14 19.91 -16.55
C SER A 38 -7.20 20.40 -17.65
N THR A 39 -6.39 19.51 -18.23
CA THR A 39 -5.34 19.88 -19.21
C THR A 39 -5.76 19.74 -20.67
N GLY A 40 -6.99 19.31 -20.97
CA GLY A 40 -7.48 19.19 -22.35
C GLY A 40 -6.65 18.23 -23.23
N ARG A 41 -5.97 17.25 -22.61
CA ARG A 41 -5.12 16.28 -23.33
C ARG A 41 -5.94 15.40 -24.26
N ILE A 42 -5.30 14.94 -25.35
CA ILE A 42 -5.92 14.13 -26.41
C ILE A 42 -6.42 12.76 -25.90
N ASP A 43 -5.96 12.29 -24.72
CA ASP A 43 -6.54 11.11 -24.05
C ASP A 43 -6.21 11.14 -22.53
N PRO A 44 -7.07 11.78 -21.70
CA PRO A 44 -6.82 11.92 -20.28
C PRO A 44 -6.96 10.57 -19.53
N ALA A 45 -7.81 9.67 -20.03
CA ALA A 45 -8.03 8.36 -19.44
C ALA A 45 -6.80 7.46 -19.60
N HIS A 46 -6.24 7.41 -20.80
CA HIS A 46 -5.04 6.60 -21.08
C HIS A 46 -3.83 7.08 -20.26
N THR A 47 -3.63 8.38 -20.15
CA THR A 47 -2.53 8.95 -19.33
C THR A 47 -2.70 8.59 -17.85
N ALA A 48 -3.90 8.76 -17.30
CA ALA A 48 -4.18 8.43 -15.90
C ALA A 48 -4.01 6.92 -15.63
N LEU A 49 -4.39 6.07 -16.57
CA LEU A 49 -4.24 4.63 -16.49
C LEU A 49 -2.76 4.18 -16.54
N ALA A 50 -1.92 4.83 -17.36
CA ALA A 50 -0.49 4.54 -17.41
C ALA A 50 0.23 4.90 -16.09
N VAL A 51 -0.15 6.03 -15.47
CA VAL A 51 0.36 6.42 -14.15
C VAL A 51 -0.08 5.42 -13.09
N ALA A 52 -1.37 5.04 -13.10
CA ALA A 52 -1.94 4.02 -12.23
C ALA A 52 -1.21 2.67 -12.32
N ALA A 53 -0.99 2.17 -13.54
CA ALA A 53 -0.28 0.91 -13.77
C ALA A 53 1.18 0.95 -13.25
N THR A 54 1.87 2.08 -13.43
CA THR A 54 3.22 2.27 -12.90
C THR A 54 3.22 2.28 -11.36
N TYR A 55 2.24 2.96 -10.77
CA TYR A 55 2.07 2.98 -9.33
C TYR A 55 1.81 1.58 -8.76
N GLU A 56 1.02 0.72 -9.41
CA GLU A 56 0.77 -0.65 -8.90
C GLU A 56 2.08 -1.44 -8.74
N TRP A 57 3.02 -1.31 -9.67
CA TRP A 57 4.34 -1.93 -9.55
C TRP A 57 5.13 -1.42 -8.34
N LEU A 58 5.18 -0.10 -8.16
CA LEU A 58 5.84 0.53 -7.01
C LEU A 58 5.15 0.17 -5.68
N PHE A 59 3.82 0.09 -5.70
CA PHE A 59 3.01 -0.32 -4.56
C PHE A 59 3.41 -1.72 -4.08
N TRP A 60 3.45 -2.72 -4.97
CA TRP A 60 3.84 -4.07 -4.59
C TRP A 60 5.29 -4.17 -4.11
N GLY A 61 6.22 -3.46 -4.77
CA GLY A 61 7.61 -3.41 -4.32
C GLY A 61 7.75 -2.80 -2.91
N SER A 62 7.09 -1.66 -2.68
CA SER A 62 7.09 -0.98 -1.38
C SER A 62 6.43 -1.81 -0.28
N LEU A 63 5.31 -2.47 -0.60
CA LEU A 63 4.60 -3.34 0.32
C LEU A 63 5.44 -4.57 0.70
N GLY A 64 6.15 -5.17 -0.26
CA GLY A 64 7.10 -6.25 0.00
C GLY A 64 8.18 -5.84 1.01
N VAL A 65 8.74 -4.64 0.87
CA VAL A 65 9.72 -4.08 1.82
C VAL A 65 9.10 -3.90 3.21
N VAL A 66 7.91 -3.30 3.30
CA VAL A 66 7.20 -3.06 4.57
C VAL A 66 6.89 -4.38 5.29
N VAL A 67 6.38 -5.38 4.56
CA VAL A 67 6.08 -6.71 5.09
C VAL A 67 7.35 -7.43 5.54
N ALA A 68 8.41 -7.42 4.73
CA ALA A 68 9.68 -8.05 5.09
C ALA A 68 10.28 -7.43 6.37
N ALA A 69 10.22 -6.10 6.49
CA ALA A 69 10.62 -5.38 7.71
C ALA A 69 9.74 -5.78 8.91
N GLY A 70 8.42 -5.91 8.72
CA GLY A 70 7.49 -6.35 9.75
C GLY A 70 7.74 -7.79 10.22
N VAL A 71 7.93 -8.74 9.29
CA VAL A 71 8.25 -10.14 9.62
C VAL A 71 9.58 -10.25 10.36
N GLY A 72 10.60 -9.48 9.95
CA GLY A 72 11.88 -9.41 10.65
C GLY A 72 11.71 -8.96 12.12
N ASN A 73 10.84 -7.98 12.36
CA ASN A 73 10.50 -7.52 13.71
C ASN A 73 9.79 -8.62 14.52
N LEU A 74 8.83 -9.34 13.92
CA LEU A 74 8.14 -10.46 14.59
C LEU A 74 9.09 -11.61 14.91
N GLY A 75 9.99 -11.96 14.00
CA GLY A 75 10.99 -13.02 14.19
C GLY A 75 11.96 -12.72 15.34
N SER A 76 12.12 -11.46 15.73
CA SER A 76 12.94 -11.05 16.88
C SER A 76 12.29 -11.32 18.24
N LEU A 77 10.97 -11.53 18.28
CA LEU A 77 10.20 -11.70 19.51
C LEU A 77 10.21 -13.15 20.07
N GLY A 78 10.78 -14.11 19.33
CA GLY A 78 11.10 -15.46 19.81
C GLY A 78 9.91 -16.41 20.09
N PRO A 79 10.16 -17.70 20.35
CA PRO A 79 9.12 -18.74 20.49
C PRO A 79 8.25 -18.69 21.77
N GLY A 80 8.47 -17.69 22.65
CA GLY A 80 7.94 -17.71 24.02
C GLY A 80 6.52 -17.18 24.21
N VAL A 81 5.87 -16.67 23.15
CA VAL A 81 4.57 -15.99 23.27
C VAL A 81 3.50 -16.82 22.56
N SER A 82 2.63 -17.49 23.33
CA SER A 82 1.45 -18.17 22.80
C SER A 82 0.53 -17.14 22.11
N PRO A 83 0.32 -17.21 20.78
CA PRO A 83 -0.29 -16.12 20.01
C PRO A 83 -1.80 -15.92 20.23
N LEU A 84 -2.49 -16.83 20.92
CA LEU A 84 -3.95 -16.81 21.02
C LEU A 84 -4.47 -16.65 22.46
N GLU A 85 -3.61 -16.79 23.46
CA GLU A 85 -3.99 -16.70 24.88
C GLU A 85 -3.60 -15.35 25.51
N THR A 86 -2.88 -14.50 24.79
CA THR A 86 -2.38 -13.21 25.29
C THR A 86 -2.99 -12.03 24.53
N THR A 87 -3.24 -10.91 25.21
CA THR A 87 -3.72 -9.65 24.60
C THR A 87 -2.79 -9.17 23.47
N TRP A 88 -1.49 -9.41 23.63
CA TRP A 88 -0.49 -9.15 22.60
C TRP A 88 -0.71 -9.98 21.34
N GLY A 89 -0.92 -11.29 21.50
CA GLY A 89 -1.17 -12.21 20.40
C GLY A 89 -2.46 -11.91 19.64
N THR A 90 -3.55 -11.58 20.34
CA THR A 90 -4.80 -11.13 19.73
C THR A 90 -4.61 -9.83 18.93
N THR A 91 -3.87 -8.85 19.47
CA THR A 91 -3.58 -7.59 18.78
C THR A 91 -2.75 -7.82 17.52
N LEU A 92 -1.75 -8.71 17.59
CA LEU A 92 -0.95 -9.11 16.44
C LEU A 92 -1.79 -9.81 15.37
N ALA A 93 -2.61 -10.79 15.76
CA ALA A 93 -3.49 -11.51 14.85
C ALA A 93 -4.46 -10.56 14.14
N LEU A 94 -5.00 -9.58 14.86
CA LEU A 94 -5.85 -8.53 14.27
C LEU A 94 -5.08 -7.68 13.25
N LYS A 95 -3.86 -7.23 13.58
CA LYS A 95 -3.00 -6.49 12.63
C LYS A 95 -2.73 -7.30 11.35
N LEU A 96 -2.42 -8.59 11.49
CA LEU A 96 -2.17 -9.48 10.35
C LEU A 96 -3.44 -9.74 9.53
N ALA A 97 -4.59 -9.89 10.18
CA ALA A 97 -5.87 -10.07 9.49
C ALA A 97 -6.25 -8.82 8.67
N ILE A 98 -6.12 -7.63 9.26
CA ILE A 98 -6.34 -6.36 8.57
C ILE A 98 -5.37 -6.21 7.39
N LEU A 99 -4.08 -6.50 7.60
CA LEU A 99 -3.09 -6.46 6.54
C LEU A 99 -3.43 -7.43 5.41
N THR A 100 -3.84 -8.66 5.73
CA THR A 100 -4.21 -9.68 4.74
C THR A 100 -5.44 -9.25 3.93
N ALA A 101 -6.46 -8.73 4.60
CA ALA A 101 -7.65 -8.19 3.92
C ALA A 101 -7.29 -7.02 3.00
N PHE A 102 -6.40 -6.13 3.45
CA PHE A 102 -5.89 -5.03 2.65
C PHE A 102 -5.08 -5.51 1.43
N LEU A 103 -4.25 -6.55 1.58
CA LEU A 103 -3.52 -7.18 0.47
C LEU A 103 -4.48 -7.77 -0.56
N ALA A 104 -5.50 -8.51 -0.11
CA ALA A 104 -6.48 -9.12 -1.00
C ALA A 104 -7.23 -8.04 -1.80
N GLY A 105 -7.70 -6.99 -1.14
CA GLY A 105 -8.35 -5.84 -1.80
C GLY A 105 -7.41 -5.13 -2.80
N SER A 106 -6.14 -4.97 -2.44
CA SER A 106 -5.14 -4.36 -3.32
C SER A 106 -4.80 -5.23 -4.54
N ALA A 107 -4.82 -6.57 -4.39
CA ALA A 107 -4.66 -7.51 -5.49
C ALA A 107 -5.83 -7.42 -6.48
N VAL A 108 -7.07 -7.35 -5.97
CA VAL A 108 -8.25 -7.14 -6.81
C VAL A 108 -8.15 -5.82 -7.57
N ARG A 109 -7.73 -4.72 -6.90
CA ARG A 109 -7.47 -3.43 -7.55
C ARG A 109 -6.42 -3.55 -8.66
N THR A 110 -5.29 -4.19 -8.37
CA THR A 110 -4.18 -4.36 -9.32
C THR A 110 -4.64 -5.15 -10.55
N LEU A 111 -5.33 -6.27 -10.36
CA LEU A 111 -5.85 -7.07 -11.46
C LEU A 111 -6.81 -6.26 -12.32
N TRP A 112 -7.73 -5.52 -11.69
CA TRP A 112 -8.68 -4.67 -12.40
C TRP A 112 -7.98 -3.60 -13.27
N ILE A 113 -6.94 -2.94 -12.75
CA ILE A 113 -6.13 -1.96 -13.49
C ILE A 113 -5.37 -2.62 -14.63
N SER A 114 -4.72 -3.76 -14.39
CA SER A 114 -3.97 -4.51 -15.42
C SER A 114 -4.89 -5.00 -16.55
N PHE A 115 -6.08 -5.49 -16.22
CA PHE A 115 -7.06 -5.89 -17.22
C PHE A 115 -7.52 -4.71 -18.07
N ALA A 116 -7.75 -3.56 -17.47
CA ALA A 116 -8.16 -2.36 -18.21
C ALA A 116 -7.05 -1.77 -19.07
N ALA A 117 -5.80 -1.82 -18.62
CA ALA A 117 -4.65 -1.35 -19.39
C ALA A 117 -4.42 -2.17 -20.68
N GLY A 118 -4.89 -3.42 -20.71
CA GLY A 118 -4.81 -4.30 -21.88
C GLY A 118 -5.98 -4.18 -22.87
N ARG A 119 -7.00 -3.36 -22.59
CA ARG A 119 -8.18 -3.21 -23.48
C ARG A 119 -7.99 -2.10 -24.52
N PRO A 120 -8.71 -2.17 -25.66
CA PRO A 120 -8.80 -1.07 -26.62
C PRO A 120 -9.33 0.20 -25.96
N SER A 121 -8.90 1.38 -26.46
CA SER A 121 -9.19 2.69 -25.87
C SER A 121 -10.69 3.01 -25.70
N ASP A 122 -11.56 2.41 -26.52
CA ASP A 122 -13.02 2.62 -26.46
C ASP A 122 -13.68 2.02 -25.20
N ASP A 123 -13.01 1.09 -24.50
CA ASP A 123 -13.49 0.44 -23.27
C ASP A 123 -12.65 0.85 -22.04
N ALA A 124 -11.94 1.99 -22.13
CA ALA A 124 -11.04 2.48 -21.10
C ALA A 124 -11.78 2.84 -19.79
N ILE A 125 -11.13 2.61 -18.65
CA ILE A 125 -11.66 3.03 -17.35
C ILE A 125 -11.84 4.55 -17.32
N SER A 126 -13.03 5.01 -16.93
CA SER A 126 -13.29 6.43 -16.71
C SER A 126 -12.35 7.03 -15.67
N VAL A 127 -11.81 8.22 -15.92
CA VAL A 127 -10.97 8.97 -14.97
C VAL A 127 -11.64 9.12 -13.60
N THR A 128 -12.96 9.28 -13.56
CA THR A 128 -13.74 9.36 -12.31
C THR A 128 -13.61 8.11 -11.44
N ARG A 129 -13.62 6.90 -12.02
CA ARG A 129 -13.40 5.67 -11.24
C ARG A 129 -11.97 5.57 -10.73
N LEU A 130 -10.97 5.94 -11.54
CA LEU A 130 -9.57 5.99 -11.11
C LEU A 130 -9.40 6.93 -9.91
N ARG A 131 -10.03 8.12 -9.95
CA ARG A 131 -10.06 9.05 -8.82
C ARG A 131 -10.62 8.42 -7.56
N THR A 132 -11.80 7.80 -7.65
CA THR A 132 -12.43 7.16 -6.49
C THR A 132 -11.54 6.06 -5.92
N VAL A 133 -11.01 5.17 -6.76
CA VAL A 133 -10.20 4.03 -6.32
C VAL A 133 -8.89 4.48 -5.66
N TYR A 134 -8.18 5.44 -6.25
CA TYR A 134 -6.91 5.94 -5.68
C TYR A 134 -7.13 6.90 -4.51
N GLY A 135 -8.24 7.64 -4.49
CA GLY A 135 -8.65 8.43 -3.33
C GLY A 135 -8.95 7.53 -2.13
N VAL A 136 -9.78 6.50 -2.32
CA VAL A 136 -10.06 5.48 -1.29
C VAL A 136 -8.78 4.76 -0.86
N THR A 137 -7.91 4.37 -1.79
CA THR A 137 -6.62 3.75 -1.46
C THR A 137 -5.77 4.66 -0.57
N THR A 138 -5.69 5.95 -0.89
CA THR A 138 -4.92 6.93 -0.12
C THR A 138 -5.47 7.05 1.30
N LEU A 139 -6.79 7.20 1.45
CA LEU A 139 -7.45 7.28 2.75
C LEU A 139 -7.27 6.00 3.56
N THR A 140 -7.42 4.83 2.93
CA THR A 140 -7.20 3.54 3.59
C THR A 140 -5.77 3.39 4.07
N LEU A 141 -4.77 3.77 3.26
CA LEU A 141 -3.37 3.71 3.65
C LEU A 141 -3.05 4.67 4.81
N LEU A 142 -3.57 5.90 4.76
CA LEU A 142 -3.43 6.86 5.87
C LEU A 142 -4.08 6.34 7.15
N ALA A 143 -5.28 5.77 7.05
CA ALA A 143 -5.96 5.13 8.18
C ALA A 143 -5.17 3.96 8.73
N LEU A 144 -4.54 3.15 7.87
CA LEU A 144 -3.72 2.00 8.28
C LEU A 144 -2.46 2.45 9.03
N VAL A 145 -1.81 3.52 8.56
CA VAL A 145 -0.65 4.13 9.23
C VAL A 145 -1.07 4.70 10.59
N GLY A 146 -2.14 5.50 10.64
CA GLY A 146 -2.65 6.08 11.89
C GLY A 146 -3.13 5.02 12.89
N PHE A 147 -3.80 3.96 12.42
CA PHE A 147 -4.18 2.82 13.26
C PHE A 147 -2.95 2.09 13.81
N GLY A 148 -1.89 2.00 13.01
CA GLY A 148 -0.59 1.51 13.46
C GLY A 148 -0.01 2.33 14.61
N GLU A 149 -0.11 3.66 14.55
CA GLU A 149 0.33 4.57 15.61
C GLU A 149 -0.53 4.45 16.87
N VAL A 150 -1.86 4.43 16.75
CA VAL A 150 -2.78 4.29 17.90
C VAL A 150 -2.50 2.98 18.64
N LEU A 151 -2.41 1.86 17.91
CA LEU A 151 -2.09 0.56 18.52
C LEU A 151 -0.66 0.47 19.08
N ALA A 152 0.24 1.37 18.70
CA ALA A 152 1.58 1.41 19.28
C ALA A 152 1.63 2.17 20.61
N HIS A 153 0.66 3.06 20.87
CA HIS A 153 0.62 3.88 22.08
C HIS A 153 -0.40 3.41 23.13
N GLY A 154 -1.33 2.53 22.75
CA GLY A 154 -2.35 1.98 23.65
C GLY A 154 -3.59 2.85 23.71
#